data_AF-A0YRQ7-F1
#
_entry.id   AF-A0YRQ7-F1
#
_cell.length_a   1.000
_cell.length_b   1.000
_cell.length_c   1.000
_cell.angle_alpha   90.00
_cell.angle_beta   90.00
_cell.angle_gamma   90.00
#
_symmetry.space_group_name_H-M   'P 1'
#
loop_
_entity.id
_entity.type
_entity.pdbx_description
1 polymer ?
#
loop_
_entity_poly.entity_id
_entity_poly.type
_entity_poly.pdbx_seq_one_letter_code
_entity_poly.pdbx_strand_id
1 'polypeptide(L)'
;MKNNVVKEKSFEFALRIVKLSKYLNQDKQEYVLSKQLLRSGTAIGALVREAEHAESRADFAHKMAIALKEANETLYWLELLHQADYIDVRGFNSISQDCIELLKLLTSIVKTAKSNNQLPIDNC
;
A
#
# COMPACT_ATOMS: atom_id res chain seq x y z
N MET A 1 -18.38 -5.67 4.80
CA MET A 1 -17.35 -6.74 4.84
C MET A 1 -16.09 -6.46 4.00
N LYS A 2 -16.12 -5.77 2.85
CA LYS A 2 -14.89 -5.50 2.04
C LYS A 2 -13.88 -4.52 2.67
N ASN A 3 -14.31 -3.57 3.50
CA ASN A 3 -13.41 -2.55 4.07
C ASN A 3 -12.38 -3.13 5.06
N ASN A 4 -12.70 -4.22 5.75
CA ASN A 4 -11.78 -4.79 6.74
C ASN A 4 -10.58 -5.51 6.09
N VAL A 5 -10.80 -6.13 4.92
CA VAL A 5 -9.75 -6.89 4.21
C VAL A 5 -8.62 -5.99 3.73
N VAL A 6 -8.93 -4.82 3.14
CA VAL A 6 -7.88 -3.90 2.67
C VAL A 6 -7.10 -3.29 3.82
N LYS A 7 -7.74 -3.05 4.97
CA LYS A 7 -7.12 -2.55 6.19
C LYS A 7 -6.14 -3.56 6.78
N GLU A 8 -6.56 -4.82 6.96
CA GLU A 8 -5.71 -5.88 7.49
C GLU A 8 -4.51 -6.11 6.57
N LYS A 9 -4.74 -6.30 5.26
CA LYS A 9 -3.67 -6.54 4.29
C LYS A 9 -2.69 -5.37 4.16
N SER A 10 -3.19 -4.13 4.18
CA SER A 10 -2.31 -2.95 4.09
C SER A 10 -1.46 -2.77 5.34
N PHE A 11 -1.97 -3.15 6.52
CA PHE A 11 -1.19 -3.14 7.76
C PHE A 11 -0.11 -4.23 7.77
N GLU A 12 -0.47 -5.46 7.39
CA GLU A 12 0.48 -6.57 7.26
C GLU A 12 1.58 -6.24 6.26
N PHE A 13 1.21 -5.68 5.10
CA PHE A 13 2.15 -5.23 4.08
C PHE A 13 3.06 -4.12 4.61
N ALA A 14 2.54 -3.11 5.30
CA ALA A 14 3.36 -2.06 5.91
C ALA A 14 4.39 -2.64 6.90
N LEU A 15 4.01 -3.65 7.70
CA LEU A 15 4.94 -4.35 8.59
C LEU A 15 6.04 -5.10 7.80
N ARG A 16 5.71 -5.72 6.68
CA ARG A 16 6.70 -6.35 5.78
C ARG A 16 7.66 -5.31 5.20
N ILE A 17 7.17 -4.15 4.78
CA ILE A 17 7.99 -3.04 4.28
C ILE A 17 8.95 -2.52 5.35
N VAL A 18 8.50 -2.37 6.60
CA VAL A 18 9.38 -2.00 7.73
C VAL A 18 10.50 -3.03 7.92
N LYS A 19 10.19 -4.33 7.86
CA LYS A 19 11.19 -5.40 7.98
C LYS A 19 12.18 -5.39 6.80
N LEU A 20 11.69 -5.20 5.57
CA LEU A 20 12.54 -5.08 4.39
C LEU A 20 13.46 -3.85 4.47
N SER A 21 12.95 -2.69 4.88
CA SER A 21 13.77 -1.48 5.06
C SER A 21 14.87 -1.70 6.11
N LYS A 22 14.58 -2.40 7.21
CA LYS A 22 15.60 -2.80 8.19
C LYS A 22 16.69 -3.67 7.58
N TYR A 23 16.31 -4.69 6.82
CA TYR A 23 17.26 -5.56 6.10
C TYR A 23 18.14 -4.77 5.11
N LEU A 24 17.53 -3.90 4.31
CA LEU A 24 18.27 -3.06 3.35
C LEU A 24 19.30 -2.17 4.06
N ASN A 25 18.93 -1.56 5.18
CA ASN A 25 19.83 -0.70 5.94
C ASN A 25 20.95 -1.49 6.63
N GLN A 26 20.63 -2.63 7.26
CA GLN A 26 21.56 -3.35 8.14
C GLN A 26 22.48 -4.30 7.37
N ASP A 27 21.91 -5.06 6.44
CA ASP A 27 22.63 -6.11 5.72
C ASP A 27 23.17 -5.63 4.37
N LYS A 28 22.46 -4.70 3.72
CA LYS A 28 22.83 -4.20 2.39
C LYS A 28 23.45 -2.81 2.39
N GLN A 29 23.43 -2.11 3.52
CA GLN A 29 23.92 -0.73 3.65
C GLN A 29 23.29 0.22 2.61
N GLU A 30 22.03 -0.01 2.25
CA GLU A 30 21.26 0.82 1.32
C GLU A 30 20.26 1.68 2.11
N TYR A 31 20.34 3.00 1.94
CA TYR A 31 19.62 3.97 2.80
C TYR A 31 18.69 4.93 2.04
N VAL A 32 18.85 5.03 0.72
CA VAL A 32 18.15 6.03 -0.10
C VAL A 32 16.85 5.43 -0.64
N LEU A 33 16.94 4.29 -1.31
CA LEU A 33 15.78 3.59 -1.87
C LEU A 33 14.93 2.98 -0.74
N SER A 34 15.57 2.43 0.29
CA SER A 34 14.93 1.87 1.48
C SER A 34 14.06 2.91 2.20
N LYS A 35 14.49 4.17 2.23
CA LYS A 35 13.72 5.28 2.79
C LYS A 35 12.51 5.64 1.92
N GLN A 36 12.67 5.67 0.59
CA GLN A 36 11.55 5.92 -0.33
C GLN A 36 10.52 4.79 -0.29
N LEU A 37 10.97 3.55 -0.28
CA LEU A 37 10.16 2.35 -0.10
C LEU A 37 9.42 2.38 1.23
N LEU A 38 10.11 2.69 2.33
CA LEU A 38 9.51 2.75 3.66
C LEU A 38 8.38 3.78 3.71
N ARG A 39 8.62 4.98 3.17
CA ARG A 39 7.62 6.06 3.13
C ARG A 39 6.39 5.63 2.34
N SER A 40 6.58 5.22 1.08
CA SER A 40 5.47 4.87 0.19
C SER A 40 4.72 3.63 0.68
N GLY A 41 5.42 2.56 1.06
CA GLY A 41 4.79 1.31 1.47
C GLY A 41 4.00 1.39 2.78
N THR A 42 4.44 2.22 3.74
CA THR A 42 3.70 2.44 4.99
C THR A 42 2.54 3.44 4.83
N ALA A 43 2.66 4.39 3.90
CA ALA A 43 1.61 5.37 3.61
C ALA A 43 0.32 4.72 3.10
N ILE A 44 0.39 3.58 2.40
CA ILE A 44 -0.80 2.84 1.93
C ILE A 44 -1.74 2.52 3.10
N GLY A 45 -1.23 1.89 4.15
CA GLY A 45 -2.04 1.53 5.33
C GLY A 45 -2.50 2.74 6.13
N ALA A 46 -1.68 3.79 6.20
CA ALA A 46 -2.06 5.05 6.85
C ALA A 46 -3.25 5.71 6.15
N LEU A 47 -3.20 5.84 4.83
CA LEU A 47 -4.29 6.42 4.02
C LEU A 47 -5.56 5.56 4.05
N VAL A 48 -5.43 4.24 4.09
CA VAL A 48 -6.59 3.34 4.28
C VAL A 48 -7.27 3.61 5.62
N ARG A 49 -6.50 3.80 6.71
CA ARG A 49 -7.06 4.16 8.02
C ARG A 49 -7.69 5.55 8.03
N GLU A 50 -7.06 6.53 7.39
CA GLU A 50 -7.63 7.88 7.27
C GLU A 50 -8.93 7.89 6.45
N ALA A 51 -9.05 6.99 5.48
CA ALA A 51 -10.28 6.83 4.69
C ALA A 51 -11.43 6.26 5.52
N GLU A 52 -11.18 5.42 6.53
CA GLU A 52 -12.24 4.92 7.44
C GLU A 52 -12.95 6.05 8.20
N HIS A 53 -12.25 7.16 8.42
CA HIS A 53 -12.78 8.35 9.07
C HIS A 53 -13.03 9.49 8.08
N ALA A 54 -13.26 9.18 6.80
CA ALA A 54 -13.51 10.19 5.79
C ALA A 54 -14.81 10.97 6.05
N GLU A 55 -14.76 12.29 5.85
CA GLU A 55 -15.90 13.19 6.11
C GLU A 55 -16.96 13.13 4.99
N SER A 56 -16.59 12.57 3.83
CA SER A 56 -17.49 12.39 2.69
C SER A 56 -17.03 11.24 1.79
N ARG A 57 -17.89 10.78 0.86
CA ARG A 57 -17.48 9.80 -0.17
C ARG A 57 -16.37 10.33 -1.07
N ALA A 58 -16.40 11.62 -1.39
CA ALA A 58 -15.39 12.24 -2.24
C ALA A 58 -14.02 12.21 -1.53
N ASP A 59 -14.01 12.52 -0.23
CA ASP A 59 -12.83 12.42 0.62
C ASP A 59 -12.35 10.96 0.76
N PHE A 60 -13.27 10.01 1.00
CA PHE A 60 -12.95 8.57 0.99
C PHE A 60 -12.31 8.14 -0.33
N ALA A 61 -12.92 8.47 -1.46
CA ALA A 61 -12.43 8.11 -2.79
C ALA A 61 -11.07 8.78 -3.10
N HIS A 62 -10.87 10.00 -2.62
CA HIS A 62 -9.60 10.72 -2.76
C HIS A 62 -8.49 10.04 -1.96
N LYS A 63 -8.69 9.77 -0.67
CA LYS A 63 -7.72 9.07 0.19
C LYS A 63 -7.37 7.67 -0.33
N MET A 64 -8.38 6.90 -0.77
CA MET A 64 -8.15 5.59 -1.39
C MET A 64 -7.41 5.68 -2.73
N ALA A 65 -7.60 6.76 -3.50
CA ALA A 65 -6.85 7.00 -4.73
C ALA A 65 -5.38 7.39 -4.45
N ILE A 66 -5.11 8.12 -3.37
CA ILE A 66 -3.73 8.38 -2.92
C ILE A 66 -3.10 7.06 -2.46
N ALA A 67 -3.81 6.23 -1.68
CA ALA A 67 -3.29 4.92 -1.27
C ALA A 67 -2.93 4.04 -2.48
N LEU A 68 -3.75 4.08 -3.54
CA LEU A 68 -3.46 3.41 -4.80
C LEU A 68 -2.20 3.95 -5.49
N LYS A 69 -1.97 5.27 -5.45
CA LYS A 69 -0.75 5.89 -5.97
C LYS A 69 0.49 5.42 -5.20
N GLU A 70 0.42 5.45 -3.86
CA GLU A 70 1.52 4.99 -3.00
C GLU A 70 1.83 3.51 -3.20
N ALA A 71 0.82 2.67 -3.46
CA ALA A 71 1.02 1.26 -3.82
C ALA A 71 1.75 1.09 -5.15
N ASN A 72 1.44 1.89 -6.17
CA ASN A 72 2.18 1.84 -7.45
C ASN A 72 3.63 2.30 -7.28
N GLU A 73 3.85 3.38 -6.53
CA GLU A 73 5.20 3.86 -6.22
C GLU A 73 6.01 2.81 -5.45
N THR A 74 5.38 2.14 -4.48
CA THR A 74 6.01 1.05 -3.71
C THR A 74 6.44 -0.10 -4.62
N LEU A 75 5.58 -0.51 -5.56
CA LEU A 75 5.91 -1.57 -6.51
C LEU A 75 7.12 -1.20 -7.38
N TYR A 76 7.18 0.04 -7.86
CA TYR A 76 8.34 0.55 -8.60
C TYR A 76 9.63 0.45 -7.79
N TRP A 77 9.61 0.83 -6.51
CA TRP A 77 10.80 0.69 -5.65
C TRP A 77 11.20 -0.76 -5.42
N LEU A 78 10.24 -1.68 -5.28
CA LEU A 78 10.53 -3.11 -5.18
C LEU A 78 11.19 -3.66 -6.46
N GLU A 79 10.71 -3.24 -7.63
CA GLU A 79 11.31 -3.60 -8.93
C GLU A 79 12.74 -3.06 -9.03
N LEU A 80 12.96 -1.79 -8.67
CA LEU A 80 14.28 -1.18 -8.72
C LEU A 80 15.27 -1.86 -7.76
N LEU A 81 14.84 -2.17 -6.53
CA LEU A 81 15.66 -2.91 -5.56
C LEU A 81 16.01 -4.31 -6.05
N HIS A 82 15.10 -4.98 -6.75
CA HIS A 82 15.37 -6.28 -7.34
C HIS A 82 16.38 -6.18 -8.49
N GLN A 83 16.17 -5.26 -9.43
CA GLN A 83 17.06 -5.05 -10.58
C GLN A 83 18.46 -4.56 -10.17
N ALA A 84 18.58 -3.91 -9.01
CA ALA A 84 19.84 -3.48 -8.42
C ALA A 84 20.46 -4.53 -7.47
N ASP A 85 19.98 -5.78 -7.49
CA ASP A 85 20.50 -6.91 -6.71
C ASP A 85 20.46 -6.75 -5.16
N TYR A 86 19.63 -5.81 -4.66
CA TYR A 86 19.43 -5.64 -3.22
C TYR A 86 18.52 -6.72 -2.61
N ILE A 87 17.60 -7.26 -3.41
CA ILE A 87 16.70 -8.35 -3.03
C ILE A 87 16.71 -9.46 -4.08
N ASP A 88 16.73 -10.72 -3.63
CA ASP A 88 16.67 -11.87 -4.53
C ASP A 88 15.27 -12.03 -5.15
N VAL A 89 15.19 -12.80 -6.23
CA VAL A 89 13.92 -13.02 -6.96
C VAL A 89 12.81 -13.59 -6.06
N ARG A 90 13.17 -14.40 -5.06
CA ARG A 90 12.19 -14.98 -4.12
C ARG A 90 11.64 -13.93 -3.18
N GLY A 91 12.52 -13.10 -2.60
CA GLY A 91 12.15 -11.97 -1.75
C GLY A 91 11.31 -10.94 -2.50
N PHE A 92 11.72 -10.60 -3.73
CA PHE A 92 10.97 -9.73 -4.62
C PHE A 92 9.57 -10.29 -4.88
N ASN A 93 9.45 -11.51 -5.42
CA ASN A 93 8.15 -12.12 -5.74
C ASN A 93 7.23 -12.21 -4.53
N SER A 94 7.79 -12.49 -3.35
CA SER A 94 7.00 -12.59 -2.13
C SER A 94 6.39 -11.26 -1.69
N ILE A 95 7.12 -10.14 -1.80
CA ILE A 95 6.63 -8.83 -1.35
C ILE A 95 5.82 -8.14 -2.47
N SER A 96 6.26 -8.26 -3.74
CA SER A 96 5.56 -7.65 -4.87
C SER A 96 4.18 -8.25 -5.07
N GLN A 97 3.99 -9.55 -4.80
CA GLN A 97 2.68 -10.20 -4.89
C GLN A 97 1.66 -9.59 -3.92
N ASP A 98 2.05 -9.30 -2.68
CA ASP A 98 1.18 -8.61 -1.70
C ASP A 98 0.85 -7.19 -2.17
N CYS A 99 1.85 -6.48 -2.73
CA CYS A 99 1.66 -5.14 -3.27
C CYS A 99 0.65 -5.16 -4.45
N ILE A 100 0.77 -6.13 -5.36
CA ILE A 100 -0.13 -6.33 -6.49
C ILE A 100 -1.55 -6.69 -6.01
N GLU A 101 -1.68 -7.49 -4.95
CA GLU A 101 -2.98 -7.76 -4.35
C GLU A 101 -3.63 -6.47 -3.81
N LEU A 102 -2.86 -5.64 -3.10
CA LEU A 102 -3.33 -4.33 -2.63
C LEU A 102 -3.72 -3.41 -3.79
N LEU A 103 -2.93 -3.37 -4.86
CA LEU A 103 -3.26 -2.61 -6.07
C LEU A 103 -4.62 -3.01 -6.64
N LYS A 104 -4.91 -4.31 -6.74
CA LYS A 104 -6.19 -4.83 -7.26
C LYS A 104 -7.36 -4.47 -6.34
N LEU A 105 -7.17 -4.60 -5.03
CA LEU A 105 -8.17 -4.25 -4.02
C LEU A 105 -8.48 -2.75 -4.05
N LEU A 106 -7.45 -1.90 -3.95
CA LEU A 106 -7.55 -0.45 -3.98
C LEU A 106 -8.17 0.04 -5.30
N THR A 107 -7.75 -0.50 -6.45
CA THR A 107 -8.35 -0.17 -7.75
C THR A 107 -9.85 -0.44 -7.78
N SER A 108 -10.26 -1.60 -7.25
CA SER A 108 -11.68 -1.97 -7.19
C SER A 108 -12.45 -1.02 -6.28
N ILE A 109 -11.90 -0.67 -5.11
CA ILE A 109 -12.52 0.26 -4.16
C ILE A 109 -12.67 1.66 -4.76
N VAL A 110 -11.61 2.21 -5.37
CA VAL A 110 -11.64 3.54 -6.00
C VAL A 110 -12.67 3.60 -7.12
N LYS A 111 -12.75 2.56 -7.97
CA LYS A 111 -13.76 2.46 -9.02
C LYS A 111 -15.18 2.48 -8.43
N THR A 112 -15.46 1.63 -7.45
CA THR A 112 -16.78 1.57 -6.81
C THR A 112 -17.14 2.86 -6.07
N ALA A 113 -16.18 3.49 -5.39
CA ALA A 113 -16.39 4.72 -4.64
C ALA A 113 -16.77 5.88 -5.57
N LYS A 114 -16.15 5.97 -6.75
CA LYS A 114 -16.44 6.99 -7.78
C LYS A 114 -17.73 6.74 -8.54
N SER A 115 -18.11 5.48 -8.77
CA SER A 115 -19.33 5.13 -9.53
C SER A 115 -20.62 5.26 -8.72
N ASN A 116 -20.58 5.04 -7.41
CA ASN A 116 -21.76 5.15 -6.54
C ASN A 116 -21.83 6.54 -5.89
N ASN A 117 -22.91 7.27 -6.12
CA ASN A 117 -23.22 8.54 -5.42
C ASN A 117 -23.95 8.35 -4.07
N GLN A 118 -24.24 7.11 -3.65
CA GLN A 118 -24.93 6.81 -2.38
C GLN A 118 -23.95 6.32 -1.32
N LEU A 119 -23.84 7.05 -0.21
CA LEU A 119 -22.99 6.77 0.97
C LEU A 119 -23.13 5.31 1.42
N PRO A 120 -22.06 4.64 1.87
CA PRO A 120 -22.25 3.51 2.77
C PRO A 120 -22.79 4.16 4.05
N ILE A 121 -24.10 4.04 4.25
CA ILE A 121 -24.73 4.37 5.51
C ILE A 121 -24.30 3.24 6.44
N ASP A 122 -23.13 3.39 7.08
CA ASP A 122 -22.78 2.52 8.19
C ASP A 122 -23.68 2.96 9.35
N ASN A 123 -24.74 2.18 9.56
CA ASN A 123 -25.47 2.12 10.82
C ASN A 123 -24.45 1.73 11.91
N CYS A 124 -24.05 2.70 12.71
CA CYS A 124 -23.71 2.51 14.11
C CYS A 124 -24.36 3.64 14.92
#